data_AF-A0A166KRG5-F1
#
_entry.id   AF-A0A166KRG5-F1
#
_cell.length_a   1.000
_cell.length_b   1.000
_cell.length_c   1.000
_cell.angle_alpha   90.00
_cell.angle_beta   90.00
_cell.angle_gamma   90.00
#
_symmetry.space_group_name_H-M   'P 1'
#
loop_
_entity.id
_entity.type
_entity.pdbx_description
1 polymer ?
#
loop_
_entity_poly.entity_id
_entity_poly.type
_entity_poly.pdbx_seq_one_letter_code
_entity_poly.pdbx_strand_id
1 'polypeptide(L)'
;MNHLVDQAGLSDGILCESAGTSSYHIGSPPDRRMSNAATAKLGIKLLGQARQLQKLDFQDFDMILAMDQENYDNILALDPTGQYHHKVYLMCSFCSRHTLKEVPDPYYGGVEGFNQVIDLLVDACEGLLQHVTSQQLKA
;
A
#
# COMPACT_ATOMS: atom_id res chain seq x y z
N MET A 1 2.09 3.32 5.95
CA MET A 1 0.89 4.15 6.17
C MET A 1 0.49 4.25 7.65
N ASN A 2 0.05 3.19 8.32
CA ASN A 2 -0.41 3.25 9.73
C ASN A 2 0.53 4.03 10.68
N HIS A 3 1.85 3.83 10.57
CA HIS A 3 2.82 4.59 11.36
C HIS A 3 2.75 6.10 11.14
N LEU A 4 2.59 6.56 9.90
CA LEU A 4 2.50 7.99 9.58
C LEU A 4 1.15 8.58 10.00
N VAL A 5 0.07 7.80 9.86
CA VAL A 5 -1.27 8.18 10.33
C VAL A 5 -1.27 8.40 11.85
N ASP A 6 -0.64 7.49 12.59
CA ASP A 6 -0.49 7.58 14.05
C ASP A 6 0.36 8.78 14.46
N GLN A 7 1.51 8.99 13.81
CA GLN A 7 2.36 10.17 14.04
C GLN A 7 1.65 11.49 13.75
N ALA A 8 0.72 11.51 12.79
CA ALA A 8 -0.08 12.68 12.45
C ALA A 8 -1.30 12.86 13.36
N GLY A 9 -1.60 11.92 14.27
CA GLY A 9 -2.78 11.95 15.13
C GLY A 9 -4.10 11.76 14.37
N LEU A 10 -4.09 11.02 13.26
CA LEU A 10 -5.24 10.85 12.35
C LEU A 10 -5.85 9.44 12.40
N SER A 11 -5.47 8.63 13.39
CA SER A 11 -5.90 7.22 13.52
C SER A 11 -7.42 7.04 13.65
N ASP A 12 -8.15 8.05 14.13
CA ASP A 12 -9.62 8.01 14.26
C ASP A 12 -10.35 8.22 12.92
N GLY A 13 -9.67 8.80 11.92
CA GLY A 13 -10.27 9.17 10.63
C GLY A 13 -9.70 8.42 9.42
N ILE A 14 -8.63 7.64 9.59
CA ILE A 14 -7.98 6.91 8.51
C ILE A 14 -7.75 5.46 8.94
N LEU A 15 -8.44 4.55 8.26
CA LEU A 15 -8.22 3.11 8.37
C LEU A 15 -7.32 2.63 7.23
N CYS A 16 -6.37 1.73 7.52
CA CYS A 16 -5.54 1.10 6.49
C CYS A 16 -5.54 -0.42 6.64
N GLU A 17 -5.81 -1.11 5.54
CA GLU A 17 -5.63 -2.56 5.40
C GLU A 17 -4.79 -2.91 4.18
N SER A 18 -4.40 -4.18 4.06
CA SER A 18 -3.67 -4.72 2.90
C SER A 18 -4.25 -6.06 2.47
N ALA A 19 -4.31 -6.30 1.16
CA ALA A 19 -4.76 -7.55 0.56
C ALA A 19 -3.94 -7.88 -0.69
N GLY A 20 -3.83 -9.16 -1.03
CA GLY A 20 -3.22 -9.63 -2.27
C GLY A 20 -4.25 -9.86 -3.38
N THR A 21 -3.83 -9.71 -4.64
CA THR A 21 -4.63 -10.07 -5.82
C THR A 21 -4.68 -11.58 -6.05
N SER A 22 -3.70 -12.32 -5.52
CA SER A 22 -3.62 -13.78 -5.57
C SER A 22 -3.91 -14.44 -4.21
N SER A 23 -4.23 -15.73 -4.23
CA SER A 23 -4.57 -16.51 -3.03
C SER A 23 -3.40 -17.31 -2.42
N TYR A 24 -2.20 -17.24 -3.01
CA TYR A 24 -1.08 -18.13 -2.67
C TYR A 24 -0.60 -18.04 -1.22
N HIS A 25 -0.76 -16.88 -0.58
CA HIS A 25 -0.20 -16.63 0.75
C HIS A 25 -1.23 -16.41 1.85
N ILE A 26 -2.53 -16.64 1.61
CA ILE A 26 -3.59 -16.36 2.59
C ILE A 26 -3.25 -16.94 3.97
N GLY A 27 -3.40 -16.13 5.01
CA GLY A 27 -3.08 -16.45 6.42
C GLY A 27 -1.62 -16.29 6.80
N SER A 28 -0.71 -16.14 5.83
CA SER A 28 0.73 -15.98 6.11
C SER A 28 1.03 -14.63 6.77
N PRO A 29 1.98 -14.58 7.72
CA PRO A 29 2.49 -13.31 8.23
C PRO A 29 3.32 -12.57 7.17
N PRO A 30 3.63 -11.28 7.39
CA PRO A 30 4.56 -10.55 6.53
C PRO A 30 5.90 -11.28 6.35
N ASP A 31 6.52 -11.15 5.17
CA ASP A 31 7.84 -11.75 4.91
C ASP A 31 8.85 -11.30 5.97
N ARG A 32 9.64 -12.24 6.49
CA ARG A 32 10.57 -12.00 7.59
C ARG A 32 11.66 -10.98 7.24
N ARG A 33 12.13 -10.96 5.99
CA ARG A 33 13.15 -10.00 5.52
C ARG A 33 12.56 -8.61 5.48
N MET A 34 11.34 -8.45 4.95
CA MET A 34 10.64 -7.17 4.97
C MET A 34 10.40 -6.69 6.40
N SER A 35 9.98 -7.59 7.29
CA SER A 35 9.78 -7.29 8.72
C SER A 35 11.07 -6.83 9.41
N ASN A 36 12.18 -7.51 9.15
CA ASN A 36 13.49 -7.15 9.70
C ASN A 36 13.97 -5.80 9.16
N ALA A 37 13.82 -5.55 7.86
CA ALA A 37 14.20 -4.29 7.23
C ALA A 37 13.37 -3.12 7.80
N ALA A 38 12.04 -3.30 7.94
CA ALA A 38 11.17 -2.28 8.53
C ALA A 38 11.51 -1.99 10.00
N THR A 39 11.82 -3.03 10.78
CA THR A 39 12.23 -2.87 12.19
C THR A 39 13.58 -2.14 12.28
N ALA A 40 14.56 -2.55 11.48
CA ALA A 40 15.90 -1.97 11.50
C ALA A 40 15.92 -0.51 11.02
N LYS A 41 15.10 -0.17 10.02
CA LYS A 41 15.12 1.13 9.36
C LYS A 41 14.19 2.15 10.02
N LEU A 42 13.02 1.71 10.44
CA LEU A 42 11.94 2.60 10.92
C LEU A 42 11.56 2.33 12.39
N GLY A 43 12.05 1.25 13.00
CA GLY A 43 11.60 0.84 14.33
C GLY A 43 10.16 0.29 14.33
N ILE A 44 9.62 -0.08 13.16
CA ILE A 44 8.22 -0.50 13.01
C ILE A 44 8.14 -2.01 12.93
N LYS A 45 7.20 -2.58 13.70
CA LYS A 45 6.80 -3.98 13.57
C LYS A 45 5.68 -4.11 12.54
N LEU A 46 5.92 -4.89 11.49
CA LEU A 46 4.86 -5.24 10.54
C LEU A 46 3.94 -6.29 11.17
N LEU A 47 2.64 -5.99 11.17
CA LEU A 47 1.58 -6.84 11.71
C LEU A 47 0.56 -7.13 10.60
N GLY A 48 -0.21 -8.20 10.79
CA GLY A 48 -1.27 -8.60 9.88
C GLY A 48 -1.07 -10.00 9.32
N GLN A 49 -1.99 -10.40 8.46
CA GLN A 49 -1.97 -11.67 7.75
C GLN A 49 -2.43 -11.42 6.33
N ALA A 50 -1.83 -12.11 5.37
CA ALA A 50 -2.26 -12.01 3.99
C ALA A 50 -3.71 -12.47 3.86
N ARG A 51 -4.52 -11.66 3.18
CA ARG A 51 -5.87 -11.98 2.73
C ARG A 51 -5.97 -11.69 1.24
N GLN A 52 -6.97 -12.27 0.58
CA GLN A 52 -7.23 -11.97 -0.82
C GLN A 52 -8.21 -10.80 -0.93
N LEU A 53 -7.96 -9.90 -1.89
CA LEU A 53 -8.88 -8.84 -2.26
C LEU A 53 -10.22 -9.43 -2.73
N GLN A 54 -11.31 -8.92 -2.19
CA GLN A 54 -12.68 -9.33 -2.50
C GLN A 54 -13.43 -8.18 -3.17
N LYS A 55 -14.51 -8.50 -3.89
CA LYS A 55 -15.36 -7.47 -4.49
C LYS A 55 -15.99 -6.51 -3.48
N LEU A 56 -16.18 -6.97 -2.24
CA LEU A 56 -16.72 -6.13 -1.16
C LEU A 56 -15.72 -5.03 -0.75
N ASP A 57 -14.41 -5.24 -0.92
CA ASP A 57 -13.39 -4.23 -0.61
C ASP A 57 -13.58 -2.95 -1.44
N PHE A 58 -14.13 -3.02 -2.66
CA PHE A 58 -14.44 -1.82 -3.45
C PHE A 58 -15.53 -0.94 -2.82
N GLN A 59 -16.42 -1.55 -2.03
CA GLN A 59 -17.48 -0.86 -1.31
C GLN A 59 -16.97 -0.34 0.03
N ASP A 60 -16.16 -1.14 0.73
CA ASP A 60 -15.68 -0.84 2.08
C ASP A 60 -14.56 0.21 2.12
N PHE A 61 -13.78 0.36 1.04
CA PHE A 61 -12.65 1.28 0.96
C PHE A 61 -12.87 2.44 -0.01
N ASP A 62 -12.41 3.63 0.37
CA ASP A 62 -12.44 4.84 -0.47
C ASP A 62 -11.35 4.83 -1.54
N MET A 63 -10.22 4.20 -1.25
CA MET A 63 -9.06 4.12 -2.14
C MET A 63 -8.45 2.72 -2.08
N ILE A 64 -8.05 2.19 -3.24
CA ILE A 64 -7.31 0.94 -3.38
C ILE A 64 -6.00 1.24 -4.10
N LEU A 65 -4.87 0.87 -3.47
CA LEU A 65 -3.54 1.21 -3.97
C LEU A 65 -2.81 -0.04 -4.46
N ALA A 66 -2.58 -0.11 -5.77
CA ALA A 66 -1.82 -1.17 -6.41
C ALA A 66 -0.30 -0.91 -6.28
N MET A 67 0.47 -1.96 -5.98
CA MET A 67 1.92 -1.86 -5.85
C MET A 67 2.60 -1.72 -7.22
N ASP A 68 2.08 -2.42 -8.23
CA ASP A 68 2.60 -2.44 -9.59
C ASP A 68 1.46 -2.48 -10.63
N GLN A 69 1.80 -2.46 -11.92
CA GLN A 69 0.82 -2.46 -13.00
C GLN A 69 0.05 -3.79 -13.11
N GLU A 70 0.69 -4.92 -12.84
CA GLU A 70 0.02 -6.23 -12.85
C GLU A 70 -1.06 -6.30 -11.76
N ASN A 71 -0.76 -5.79 -10.57
CA ASN A 71 -1.69 -5.69 -9.45
C ASN A 71 -2.84 -4.76 -9.83
N TYR A 72 -2.53 -3.60 -10.44
CA TYR A 72 -3.52 -2.65 -10.90
C TYR A 72 -4.50 -3.30 -11.89
N ASP A 73 -3.99 -3.95 -12.93
CA ASP A 73 -4.82 -4.60 -13.96
C ASP A 73 -5.66 -5.74 -13.37
N ASN A 74 -5.08 -6.54 -12.47
CA ASN A 74 -5.78 -7.61 -11.75
C ASN A 74 -6.92 -7.06 -10.86
N ILE A 75 -6.70 -5.93 -10.18
CA ILE A 75 -7.74 -5.27 -9.39
C ILE A 75 -8.87 -4.80 -10.31
N LEU A 76 -8.55 -4.12 -11.42
CA LEU A 76 -9.56 -3.66 -12.37
C LEU A 76 -10.38 -4.81 -12.97
N ALA A 77 -9.74 -5.96 -13.23
CA ALA A 77 -10.41 -7.14 -13.75
C ALA A 77 -11.45 -7.75 -12.77
N LEU A 78 -11.33 -7.49 -11.46
CA LEU A 78 -12.34 -7.89 -10.47
C LEU A 78 -13.62 -7.05 -10.53
N ASP A 79 -13.57 -5.87 -11.14
CA ASP A 79 -14.72 -5.03 -11.47
C ASP A 79 -14.85 -4.83 -12.99
N PRO A 80 -15.40 -5.81 -13.72
CA PRO A 80 -15.59 -5.72 -15.17
C PRO A 80 -16.52 -4.59 -15.62
N THR A 81 -17.33 -4.05 -14.71
CA THR A 81 -18.28 -2.97 -15.02
C THR A 81 -17.65 -1.59 -14.99
N GLY A 82 -16.46 -1.46 -14.40
CA GLY A 82 -15.78 -0.17 -14.25
C GLY A 82 -16.36 0.74 -13.18
N GLN A 83 -17.31 0.25 -12.37
CA GLN A 83 -18.01 1.05 -11.37
C GLN A 83 -17.06 1.71 -10.35
N TYR A 84 -16.00 1.02 -9.95
CA TYR A 84 -15.08 1.42 -8.88
C TYR A 84 -13.67 1.75 -9.36
N HIS A 85 -13.41 1.75 -10.67
CA HIS A 85 -12.06 2.01 -11.23
C HIS A 85 -11.49 3.36 -10.79
N HIS A 86 -12.35 4.36 -10.56
CA HIS A 86 -11.96 5.69 -10.09
C HIS A 86 -11.33 5.71 -8.68
N LYS A 87 -11.47 4.62 -7.90
CA LYS A 87 -10.87 4.47 -6.56
C LYS A 87 -9.50 3.78 -6.60
N VAL A 88 -9.08 3.25 -7.76
CA VAL A 88 -7.87 2.44 -7.89
C VAL A 88 -6.73 3.30 -8.39
N TYR A 89 -5.61 3.29 -7.69
CA TYR A 89 -4.43 4.09 -8.02
C TYR A 89 -3.15 3.25 -7.89
N LEU A 90 -2.10 3.64 -8.60
CA LEU A 90 -0.75 3.12 -8.36
C LEU A 90 -0.15 3.79 -7.12
N MET A 91 0.45 3.01 -6.21
CA MET A 91 1.07 3.53 -5.00
C MET A 91 2.13 4.60 -5.32
N CYS A 92 2.96 4.34 -6.32
CA CYS A 92 4.02 5.25 -6.74
C CYS A 92 3.52 6.55 -7.38
N SER A 93 2.22 6.67 -7.72
CA SER A 93 1.65 7.95 -8.17
C SER A 93 1.65 9.03 -7.09
N PHE A 94 1.84 8.63 -5.83
CA PHE A 94 1.94 9.53 -4.67
C PHE A 94 3.39 9.79 -4.24
N CYS A 95 4.40 9.27 -4.94
CA CYS A 95 5.79 9.59 -4.65
C CYS A 95 6.10 11.06 -4.95
N SER A 96 6.81 11.71 -4.03
CA SER A 96 7.25 13.11 -4.18
C SER A 96 8.75 13.23 -4.47
N ARG A 97 9.54 12.25 -4.05
CA ARG A 97 11.01 12.22 -4.16
C ARG A 97 11.50 11.18 -5.16
N HIS A 98 10.78 10.07 -5.30
CA HIS A 98 11.10 9.01 -6.25
C HIS A 98 10.29 9.14 -7.55
N THR A 99 10.89 8.73 -8.66
CA THR A 99 10.28 8.79 -10.00
C THR A 99 9.89 7.42 -10.54
N LEU A 100 10.02 6.36 -9.73
CA LEU A 100 9.58 5.01 -10.10
C LEU A 100 8.06 5.02 -10.28
N LYS A 101 7.56 4.22 -11.22
CA LYS A 101 6.13 4.10 -11.51
C LYS A 101 5.45 2.96 -10.76
N GLU A 102 6.24 2.01 -10.27
CA GLU A 102 5.80 0.77 -9.64
C GLU A 102 6.75 0.46 -8.47
N VAL A 103 6.23 -0.24 -7.47
CA VAL A 103 7.01 -0.77 -6.37
C VAL A 103 7.68 -2.05 -6.86
N PRO A 104 9.01 -2.11 -6.94
CA PRO A 104 9.70 -3.29 -7.47
C PRO A 104 9.56 -4.47 -6.50
N ASP A 105 9.54 -5.69 -7.05
CA ASP A 105 9.63 -6.90 -6.24
C ASP A 105 11.00 -6.96 -5.52
N PRO A 106 11.03 -6.99 -4.18
CA PRO A 106 12.28 -6.96 -3.42
C PRO A 106 13.07 -8.29 -3.46
N TYR A 107 12.49 -9.41 -3.89
CA TYR A 107 13.09 -10.74 -3.74
C TYR A 107 14.37 -10.93 -4.56
N TYR A 108 14.55 -10.15 -5.64
CA TYR A 108 15.72 -10.23 -6.51
C TYR A 108 16.89 -9.33 -6.07
N GLY A 109 16.64 -8.40 -5.14
CA GLY A 109 17.62 -7.37 -4.73
C GLY A 109 18.40 -7.68 -3.44
N GLY A 110 18.23 -8.86 -2.85
CA GLY A 110 18.79 -9.16 -1.53
C GLY A 110 18.26 -8.20 -0.45
N VAL A 111 19.04 -7.92 0.59
CA VAL A 111 18.62 -7.02 1.69
C VAL A 111 18.34 -5.59 1.21
N GLU A 112 19.14 -5.09 0.27
CA GLU A 112 18.97 -3.73 -0.24
C GLU A 112 17.69 -3.56 -1.06
N GLY A 113 17.21 -4.63 -1.71
CA GLY A 113 15.89 -4.62 -2.37
C GLY A 113 14.75 -4.30 -1.40
N PHE A 114 14.77 -4.88 -0.20
CA PHE A 114 13.77 -4.57 0.84
C PHE A 114 13.91 -3.14 1.36
N ASN A 115 15.15 -2.66 1.58
CA ASN A 115 15.40 -1.28 2.01
C ASN A 115 14.90 -0.25 1.00
N GLN A 116 15.11 -0.51 -0.29
CA GLN A 116 14.66 0.34 -1.39
C GLN A 116 13.13 0.39 -1.47
N VAL A 117 12.45 -0.76 -1.34
CA VAL A 117 10.98 -0.80 -1.28
C VAL A 117 10.47 0.00 -0.08
N ILE A 118 11.11 -0.08 1.08
CA ILE A 118 10.73 0.71 2.25
C ILE A 118 10.87 2.21 1.98
N ASP A 119 11.99 2.67 1.41
CA ASP A 119 12.18 4.09 1.10
C ASP A 119 11.12 4.64 0.15
N LEU A 120 10.81 3.86 -0.88
CA LEU A 120 9.78 4.18 -1.86
C LEU A 120 8.39 4.24 -1.22
N LEU A 121 8.05 3.26 -0.37
CA LEU A 121 6.77 3.23 0.33
C LEU A 121 6.63 4.37 1.35
N VAL A 122 7.71 4.77 2.02
CA VAL A 122 7.69 5.92 2.93
C VAL A 122 7.37 7.20 2.15
N ASP A 123 8.08 7.45 1.05
CA ASP A 123 7.82 8.62 0.18
C ASP A 123 6.39 8.62 -0.37
N ALA A 124 5.93 7.49 -0.91
CA ALA A 124 4.56 7.35 -1.41
C ALA A 124 3.51 7.53 -0.30
N CYS A 125 3.72 6.98 0.89
CA CYS A 125 2.78 7.13 2.01
C CYS A 125 2.71 8.59 2.50
N GLU A 126 3.84 9.31 2.53
CA GLU A 126 3.86 10.73 2.91
C GLU A 126 3.08 11.59 1.91
N GLY A 127 3.32 11.40 0.61
CA GLY A 127 2.57 12.11 -0.43
C GLY A 127 1.09 11.73 -0.46
N LEU A 128 0.76 10.46 -0.21
CA LEU A 128 -0.62 10.00 -0.07
C LEU A 128 -1.30 10.67 1.13
N LEU A 129 -0.65 10.72 2.29
CA LEU A 129 -1.20 11.34 3.49
C LEU A 129 -1.51 12.83 3.25
N GLN A 130 -0.62 13.54 2.56
CA GLN A 130 -0.86 14.92 2.14
C GLN A 130 -2.05 15.02 1.18
N HIS A 131 -2.14 14.11 0.21
CA HIS A 131 -3.24 14.07 -0.74
C HIS A 131 -4.59 13.92 -0.01
N VAL A 132 -4.74 12.90 0.83
CA VAL A 132 -6.02 12.62 1.52
C VAL A 132 -6.41 13.71 2.52
N THR A 133 -5.44 14.26 3.26
CA THR A 133 -5.72 15.35 4.22
C THR A 133 -6.08 16.66 3.50
N SER A 134 -5.47 16.95 2.35
CA SER A 134 -5.82 18.13 1.56
C SER A 134 -7.23 18.06 0.95
N GLN A 135 -7.74 16.85 0.68
CA GLN A 135 -9.11 16.63 0.21
C GLN A 135 -10.11 16.78 1.36
N GLN A 136 -9.78 16.28 2.56
CA GLN A 136 -10.63 16.44 3.75
C GLN A 136 -10.81 17.92 4.14
N LEU A 137 -9.79 18.76 3.98
CA LEU A 137 -9.89 20.21 4.25
C LEU A 137 -10.74 20.98 3.22
N LYS A 138 -11.10 20.37 2.09
CA LYS A 138 -11.92 20.98 1.04
C LYS A 138 -13.40 20.57 1.10
N ALA A 139 -13.77 19.64 1.98
CA ALA A 139 -15.14 19.19 2.23
C ALA A 139 -15.75 19.94 3.42
#